data_AF-A0A355TSY7-F1
#
_entry.id   AF-A0A355TSY7-F1
#
_cell.length_a   1.000
_cell.length_b   1.000
_cell.length_c   1.000
_cell.angle_alpha   90.00
_cell.angle_beta   90.00
_cell.angle_gamma   90.00
#
_symmetry.space_group_name_H-M   'P 1'
#
loop_
_entity.id
_entity.type
_entity.pdbx_description
1 polymer ?
#
loop_
_entity_poly.entity_id
_entity_poly.type
_entity_poly.pdbx_seq_one_letter_code
_entity_poly.pdbx_strand_id
1 'polypeptide(L)'
;MFCVKCGFDNESEAKICRKCGATLPRYVSEAETQEEPKVESPVVNERLQIFEQAVEKVSSGEWNIEEFANFLEETAAILAEKEQGIRSIDIPEEAAADFKDELDVGFEGIKLYNQGMQVFFAFVENEDPALLEEGLELVRQGNERINEAMRINRENRSKLEESIGGPFL
;
A
#
# COMPACT_ATOMS: atom_id res chain seq x y z
N MET A 1 4.87 38.01 -18.90
CA MET A 1 3.98 37.26 -17.99
C MET A 1 2.79 38.13 -17.64
N PHE A 2 1.62 37.69 -18.09
CA PHE A 2 0.40 38.47 -18.02
C PHE A 2 -0.24 38.43 -16.63
N CYS A 3 -0.60 39.60 -16.10
CA CYS A 3 -1.34 39.68 -14.84
C CYS A 3 -2.84 39.49 -15.09
N VAL A 4 -3.38 38.33 -14.75
CA VAL A 4 -4.82 38.02 -14.87
C VAL A 4 -5.72 38.96 -14.05
N LYS A 5 -5.18 39.66 -13.05
CA LYS A 5 -5.95 40.58 -12.20
C LYS A 5 -6.11 41.98 -12.81
N CYS A 6 -5.11 42.51 -13.50
CA CYS A 6 -5.13 43.91 -13.97
C CYS A 6 -4.75 44.09 -15.45
N GLY A 7 -4.48 43.01 -16.16
CA GLY A 7 -4.15 43.00 -17.59
C GLY A 7 -2.77 43.57 -17.95
N PHE A 8 -1.93 43.87 -16.96
CA PHE A 8 -0.59 44.39 -17.21
C PHE A 8 0.37 43.25 -17.59
N ASP A 9 1.15 43.43 -18.64
CA ASP A 9 2.17 42.48 -19.06
C ASP A 9 3.50 42.76 -18.34
N ASN A 10 3.96 41.78 -17.57
CA ASN A 10 5.18 41.85 -16.78
C ASN A 10 6.30 41.07 -17.48
N GLU A 11 7.53 41.18 -16.99
CA GLU A 11 8.62 40.30 -17.45
C GLU A 11 8.28 38.81 -17.20
N SER A 12 8.81 37.91 -18.03
CA SER A 12 8.41 36.49 -18.07
C SER A 12 8.62 35.72 -16.76
N GLU A 13 9.52 36.20 -15.88
CA GLU A 13 9.82 35.58 -14.57
C GLU A 13 9.32 36.40 -13.37
N ALA A 14 8.53 37.46 -13.62
CA ALA A 14 8.04 38.30 -12.54
C ALA A 14 7.12 37.49 -11.60
N LYS A 15 7.46 37.43 -10.31
CA LYS A 15 6.65 36.74 -9.29
C LYS A 15 5.48 37.59 -8.79
N ILE A 16 5.57 38.91 -8.93
CA ILE A 16 4.59 39.88 -8.47
C ILE A 16 4.38 40.92 -9.57
N CYS A 17 3.14 41.29 -9.83
CA CYS A 17 2.80 42.32 -10.79
C CYS A 17 3.28 43.69 -10.29
N ARG A 18 4.12 44.36 -11.09
CA ARG A 18 4.67 45.69 -10.74
C ARG A 18 3.61 46.80 -10.68
N LYS A 19 2.45 46.59 -11.31
CA LYS A 19 1.38 47.58 -11.37
C LYS A 19 0.38 47.48 -10.22
N CYS A 20 -0.04 46.27 -9.84
CA CYS A 20 -1.11 46.07 -8.86
C CYS A 20 -0.70 45.26 -7.62
N GLY A 21 0.54 44.77 -7.56
CA GLY A 21 1.07 44.00 -6.44
C GLY A 21 0.53 42.57 -6.33
N ALA A 22 -0.24 42.08 -7.31
CA ALA A 22 -0.75 40.71 -7.30
C ALA A 22 0.36 39.69 -7.59
N THR A 23 0.41 38.59 -6.84
CA THR A 23 1.27 37.44 -7.14
C THR A 23 0.89 36.85 -8.50
N LEU A 24 1.88 36.62 -9.36
CA LEU A 24 1.67 36.05 -10.69
C LEU A 24 1.81 34.52 -10.63
N PRO A 25 0.95 33.75 -11.34
CA PRO A 25 1.05 32.30 -11.38
C PRO A 25 2.39 31.88 -11.96
N ARG A 26 3.14 31.01 -11.27
CA ARG A 26 4.32 30.39 -11.88
C ARG A 26 3.84 29.31 -12.85
N TYR A 27 4.29 29.39 -14.10
CA TYR A 27 4.35 28.19 -14.94
C TYR A 27 5.48 27.35 -14.37
N VAL A 28 5.13 26.35 -13.56
CA VAL A 28 6.02 25.21 -13.34
C VAL A 28 6.05 24.44 -14.66
N SER A 29 7.20 24.45 -15.33
CA SER A 29 7.48 23.44 -16.35
C SER A 29 7.30 22.06 -15.70
N GLU A 30 6.77 21.10 -16.45
CA GLU A 30 6.41 19.72 -16.04
C GLU A 30 7.57 18.86 -15.45
N ALA A 31 8.66 19.47 -14.99
CA ALA A 31 9.83 18.83 -14.38
C ALA A 31 9.87 18.94 -12.84
N GLU A 32 8.82 19.45 -12.18
CA GLU A 32 8.74 19.52 -10.71
C GLU A 32 7.41 18.98 -10.15
N THR A 33 6.82 17.97 -10.79
CA THR A 33 6.14 16.94 -10.00
C THR A 33 7.22 16.17 -9.26
N GLN A 34 7.60 16.69 -8.09
CA GLN A 34 8.08 15.80 -7.04
C GLN A 34 6.91 14.89 -6.71
N GLU A 35 6.79 13.80 -7.46
CA GLU A 35 6.12 12.61 -6.95
C GLU A 35 6.80 12.36 -5.61
N GLU A 36 6.05 12.52 -4.52
CA GLU A 36 6.38 11.84 -3.28
C GLU A 36 6.75 10.40 -3.68
N PRO A 37 7.89 9.85 -3.22
CA PRO A 37 8.23 8.49 -3.58
C PRO A 37 7.04 7.64 -3.17
N LYS A 38 6.28 7.16 -4.16
CA LYS A 38 5.39 6.03 -3.96
C LYS A 38 6.34 4.97 -3.45
N VAL A 39 6.34 4.75 -2.15
CA VAL A 39 6.94 3.58 -1.55
C VAL A 39 6.21 2.44 -2.27
N GLU A 40 6.84 1.91 -3.31
CA GLU A 40 6.33 0.75 -4.03
C GLU A 40 6.14 -0.28 -2.94
N SER A 41 4.88 -0.59 -2.66
CA SER A 41 4.58 -1.61 -1.66
C SER A 41 5.32 -2.85 -2.13
N PRO A 42 6.14 -3.48 -1.26
CA PRO A 42 6.86 -4.67 -1.64
C PRO A 42 5.91 -5.66 -2.32
N VAL A 43 6.39 -6.32 -3.37
CA VAL A 43 5.67 -7.43 -4.00
C VAL A 43 5.26 -8.37 -2.86
N VAL A 44 4.05 -8.91 -2.85
CA VAL A 44 3.49 -9.66 -1.71
C VAL A 44 4.49 -10.66 -1.10
N ASN A 45 5.27 -11.36 -1.94
CA ASN A 45 6.34 -12.26 -1.52
C ASN A 45 7.53 -11.61 -0.78
N GLU A 46 7.88 -10.36 -1.09
CA GLU A 46 8.90 -9.60 -0.35
C GLU A 46 8.45 -9.32 1.08
N ARG A 47 7.14 -9.12 1.33
CA ARG A 47 6.63 -8.96 2.69
C ARG A 47 6.80 -10.22 3.53
N LEU A 48 6.49 -11.38 2.96
CA LEU A 48 6.71 -12.65 3.65
C LEU A 48 8.20 -12.82 4.02
N GLN A 49 9.12 -12.53 3.10
CA GLN A 49 10.56 -12.60 3.37
C GLN A 49 11.00 -11.65 4.50
N ILE A 50 10.41 -10.46 4.60
CA ILE A 50 10.68 -9.52 5.69
C ILE A 50 10.28 -10.13 7.05
N PHE A 51 9.11 -10.80 7.12
CA PHE A 51 8.70 -11.51 8.34
C PHE A 51 9.63 -12.68 8.67
N GLU A 52 10.00 -13.49 7.67
CA GLU A 52 10.93 -14.61 7.86
C GLU A 52 12.28 -14.13 8.42
N GLN A 53 12.82 -13.04 7.88
CA GLN A 53 14.06 -12.42 8.35
C GLN A 53 13.91 -11.85 9.76
N ALA A 54 12.80 -11.18 10.07
CA ALA A 54 12.55 -10.64 11.41
C ALA A 54 12.48 -11.76 12.46
N VAL A 55 11.79 -12.86 12.15
CA VAL A 55 11.71 -14.06 12.99
C VAL A 55 13.09 -14.70 13.18
N GLU A 56 13.90 -14.81 12.12
CA GLU A 56 15.26 -15.33 12.22
C GLU A 56 16.16 -14.46 13.11
N LYS A 57 16.05 -13.13 12.99
CA LYS A 57 16.84 -12.19 13.80
C LYS A 57 16.49 -12.25 15.27
N VAL A 58 15.21 -12.30 15.63
CA VAL A 58 14.81 -12.42 17.04
C VAL A 58 15.14 -13.82 17.59
N SER A 59 15.00 -14.87 16.78
CA SER A 59 15.34 -16.25 17.18
C SER A 59 16.84 -16.47 17.39
N SER A 60 17.68 -15.79 16.61
CA SER A 60 19.14 -15.84 16.74
C SER A 60 19.68 -14.93 17.84
N GLY A 61 18.84 -14.05 18.40
CA GLY A 61 19.23 -13.02 19.35
C GLY A 61 19.95 -11.83 18.71
N GLU A 62 19.97 -11.72 17.38
CA GLU A 62 20.41 -10.51 16.67
C GLU A 62 19.49 -9.33 17.01
N TRP A 63 18.19 -9.60 17.13
CA TRP A 63 17.20 -8.67 17.64
C TRP A 63 16.76 -9.06 19.04
N ASN A 64 16.61 -8.05 19.90
CA ASN A 64 15.92 -8.20 21.17
C ASN A 64 14.39 -8.07 20.99
N ILE A 65 13.64 -8.36 22.07
CA ILE A 65 12.17 -8.33 22.05
C ILE A 65 11.62 -6.93 21.73
N GLU A 66 12.25 -5.86 22.19
CA GLU A 66 11.83 -4.48 21.91
C GLU A 66 12.02 -4.12 20.43
N GLU A 67 13.14 -4.53 19.82
CA GLU A 67 13.37 -4.35 18.38
C GLU A 67 12.34 -5.11 17.54
N PHE A 68 12.00 -6.35 17.93
CA PHE A 68 10.95 -7.11 17.26
C PHE A 68 9.56 -6.48 17.46
N ALA A 69 9.24 -6.00 18.66
CA ALA A 69 7.98 -5.32 18.95
C ALA A 69 7.81 -4.04 18.10
N ASN A 70 8.85 -3.21 18.01
CA ASN A 70 8.84 -2.01 17.16
C ASN A 70 8.57 -2.35 15.69
N PHE A 71 9.23 -3.38 15.17
CA PHE A 71 8.97 -3.89 13.82
C PHE A 71 7.50 -4.31 13.62
N LEU A 72 6.92 -5.02 14.59
CA LEU A 72 5.54 -5.46 14.53
C LEU A 72 4.56 -4.28 14.55
N GLU A 73 4.80 -3.28 15.40
CA GLU A 73 3.95 -2.08 15.50
C GLU A 73 3.95 -1.28 14.19
N GLU A 74 5.13 -1.02 13.63
CA GLU A 74 5.26 -0.33 12.33
C GLU A 74 4.55 -1.11 11.22
N THR A 75 4.75 -2.43 11.18
CA THR A 75 4.13 -3.28 10.16
C THR A 75 2.61 -3.35 10.33
N ALA A 76 2.11 -3.45 11.55
CA ALA A 76 0.67 -3.46 11.85
C ALA A 76 0.00 -2.16 11.40
N ALA A 77 0.63 -1.00 11.63
CA ALA A 77 0.12 0.29 11.19
C ALA A 77 -0.03 0.36 9.66
N ILE A 78 0.99 -0.08 8.92
CA ILE A 78 0.96 -0.13 7.46
C ILE A 78 -0.14 -1.08 6.96
N LEU A 79 -0.26 -2.27 7.56
CA LEU A 79 -1.29 -3.25 7.17
C LEU A 79 -2.70 -2.72 7.42
N ALA A 80 -2.93 -2.09 8.58
CA ALA A 80 -4.22 -1.50 8.92
C ALA A 80 -4.62 -0.37 7.96
N GLU A 81 -3.68 0.51 7.60
CA GLU A 81 -3.92 1.56 6.60
C GLU A 81 -4.31 0.96 5.23
N LYS A 82 -3.59 -0.06 4.78
CA LYS A 82 -3.89 -0.74 3.50
C LYS A 82 -5.23 -1.46 3.52
N GLU A 83 -5.56 -2.18 4.59
CA GLU A 83 -6.86 -2.83 4.75
C GLU A 83 -7.99 -1.80 4.72
N GLN A 84 -7.87 -0.70 5.47
CA GLN A 84 -8.85 0.37 5.47
C GLN A 84 -9.03 0.97 4.08
N GLY A 85 -7.93 1.20 3.36
CA GLY A 85 -7.94 1.66 1.98
C GLY A 85 -8.80 0.75 1.09
N ILE A 86 -8.56 -0.56 1.13
CA ILE A 86 -9.32 -1.55 0.35
C ILE A 86 -10.81 -1.55 0.74
N ARG A 87 -11.12 -1.54 2.03
CA ARG A 87 -12.52 -1.53 2.52
C ARG A 87 -13.28 -0.26 2.18
N SER A 88 -12.58 0.84 1.94
CA SER A 88 -13.17 2.13 1.60
C SER A 88 -13.49 2.31 0.12
N ILE A 89 -13.08 1.36 -0.73
CA ILE A 89 -13.38 1.39 -2.16
C ILE A 89 -14.88 1.18 -2.34
N ASP A 90 -15.55 2.18 -2.93
CA ASP A 90 -16.95 2.07 -3.32
C ASP A 90 -17.04 1.29 -4.63
N ILE A 91 -17.63 0.09 -4.56
CA ILE A 91 -17.78 -0.81 -5.69
C ILE A 91 -19.23 -0.72 -6.17
N PRO A 92 -19.48 -0.27 -7.41
CA PRO A 92 -20.83 -0.24 -7.97
C PRO A 92 -21.50 -1.62 -7.89
N GLU A 93 -22.80 -1.66 -7.58
CA GLU A 93 -23.53 -2.91 -7.37
C GLU A 93 -23.49 -3.83 -8.59
N GLU A 94 -23.49 -3.24 -9.79
CA GLU A 94 -23.37 -3.96 -11.07
C GLU A 94 -22.02 -4.68 -11.25
N ALA A 95 -20.96 -4.20 -10.60
CA ALA A 95 -19.61 -4.76 -10.69
C ALA A 95 -19.24 -5.60 -9.46
N ALA A 96 -20.02 -5.51 -8.38
CA ALA A 96 -19.76 -6.21 -7.12
C ALA A 96 -19.70 -7.74 -7.29
N ALA A 97 -20.49 -8.30 -8.22
CA ALA A 97 -20.46 -9.72 -8.53
C ALA A 97 -19.12 -10.17 -9.15
N ASP A 98 -18.49 -9.32 -9.97
CA ASP A 98 -17.25 -9.64 -10.68
C ASP A 98 -16.02 -9.61 -9.77
N PHE A 99 -16.06 -8.79 -8.72
CA PHE A 99 -14.99 -8.66 -7.73
C PHE A 99 -15.18 -9.56 -6.50
N LYS A 100 -16.36 -10.17 -6.33
CA LYS A 100 -16.70 -10.90 -5.11
C LYS A 100 -15.67 -11.98 -4.76
N ASP A 101 -15.36 -12.85 -5.70
CA ASP A 101 -14.45 -13.97 -5.45
C ASP A 101 -13.02 -13.50 -5.14
N GLU A 102 -12.54 -12.47 -5.85
CA GLU A 102 -11.25 -11.84 -5.57
C GLU A 102 -11.22 -11.24 -4.16
N LEU A 103 -12.23 -10.44 -3.82
CA LEU A 103 -12.31 -9.74 -2.54
C LEU A 103 -12.44 -10.73 -1.38
N ASP A 104 -13.27 -11.76 -1.51
CA ASP A 104 -13.46 -12.78 -0.48
C ASP A 104 -12.13 -13.48 -0.17
N VAL A 105 -11.38 -13.89 -1.21
CA VAL A 105 -10.06 -14.51 -1.05
C VAL A 105 -9.03 -13.52 -0.49
N GLY A 106 -9.04 -12.27 -0.97
CA GLY A 106 -8.14 -11.22 -0.49
C GLY A 106 -8.35 -10.90 0.98
N PHE A 107 -9.61 -10.76 1.42
CA PHE A 107 -9.96 -10.51 2.82
C PHE A 107 -9.67 -11.70 3.73
N GLU A 108 -9.79 -12.94 3.24
CA GLU A 108 -9.31 -14.12 3.96
C GLU A 108 -7.79 -14.04 4.21
N GLY A 109 -7.03 -13.62 3.20
CA GLY A 109 -5.59 -13.39 3.33
C GLY A 109 -5.23 -12.31 4.36
N ILE A 110 -5.94 -11.17 4.33
CA ILE A 110 -5.76 -10.08 5.31
C ILE A 110 -6.08 -10.57 6.72
N LYS A 111 -7.15 -11.34 6.89
CA LYS A 111 -7.53 -11.92 8.18
C LYS A 111 -6.42 -12.81 8.74
N LEU A 112 -5.84 -13.69 7.92
CA LEU A 112 -4.74 -14.56 8.32
C LEU A 112 -3.49 -13.75 8.72
N TYR A 113 -3.15 -12.70 7.99
CA TYR A 113 -2.08 -11.77 8.37
C TYR A 113 -2.33 -11.14 9.75
N ASN A 114 -3.54 -10.62 9.98
CA ASN A 114 -3.90 -10.01 11.26
C ASN A 114 -3.85 -11.03 12.41
N GLN A 115 -4.23 -12.28 12.17
CA GLN A 115 -4.08 -13.36 13.16
C GLN A 115 -2.60 -13.67 13.44
N GLY A 116 -1.76 -13.75 12.40
CA GLY A 116 -0.31 -13.92 12.57
C GLY A 116 0.32 -12.79 13.40
N MET A 117 -0.07 -11.54 13.14
CA MET A 117 0.35 -10.38 13.94
C MET A 117 -0.02 -10.52 15.41
N GLN A 118 -1.25 -10.96 15.71
CA GLN A 118 -1.68 -11.18 17.10
C GLN A 118 -0.84 -12.25 17.80
N VAL A 119 -0.49 -13.33 17.10
CA VAL A 119 0.40 -14.38 17.63
C VAL A 119 1.80 -13.84 17.89
N PHE A 120 2.35 -13.01 16.99
CA PHE A 120 3.64 -12.37 17.24
C PHE A 120 3.62 -11.39 18.42
N PHE A 121 2.54 -10.64 18.63
CA PHE A 121 2.40 -9.81 19.83
C PHE A 121 2.30 -10.68 21.10
N ALA A 122 1.66 -11.85 21.04
CA ALA A 122 1.65 -12.79 22.16
C ALA A 122 3.07 -13.34 22.45
N PHE A 123 3.92 -13.51 21.44
CA PHE A 123 5.34 -13.81 21.63
C PHE A 123 6.06 -12.67 22.37
N VAL A 124 5.83 -11.42 21.99
CA VAL A 124 6.45 -10.26 22.68
C VAL A 124 6.09 -10.23 24.17
N GLU A 125 4.88 -10.65 24.54
CA GLU A 125 4.42 -10.67 25.94
C GLU A 125 4.95 -11.86 26.75
N ASN A 126 5.06 -13.04 26.14
CA ASN A 126 5.27 -14.31 26.87
C ASN A 126 6.60 -15.00 26.54
N GLU A 127 7.31 -14.52 25.52
CA GLU A 127 8.59 -15.04 25.02
C GLU A 127 8.59 -16.53 24.67
N ASP A 128 7.43 -17.12 24.35
CA ASP A 128 7.31 -18.52 23.93
C ASP A 128 7.73 -18.69 22.46
N PRO A 129 8.88 -19.33 22.15
CA PRO A 129 9.39 -19.43 20.79
C PRO A 129 8.45 -20.20 19.84
N ALA A 130 7.54 -21.03 20.35
CA ALA A 130 6.57 -21.75 19.51
C ALA A 130 5.63 -20.78 18.76
N LEU A 131 5.37 -19.61 19.34
CA LEU A 131 4.51 -18.58 18.76
C LEU A 131 5.15 -17.92 17.53
N LEU A 132 6.49 -17.92 17.41
CA LEU A 132 7.16 -17.38 16.23
C LEU A 132 6.84 -18.18 14.97
N GLU A 133 6.92 -19.52 15.04
CA GLU A 133 6.58 -20.36 13.89
C GLU A 133 5.07 -20.35 13.62
N GLU A 134 4.23 -20.35 14.67
CA GLU A 134 2.78 -20.26 14.51
C GLU A 134 2.36 -18.96 13.81
N GLY A 135 2.91 -17.81 14.24
CA GLY A 135 2.64 -16.52 13.62
C GLY A 135 3.12 -16.46 12.17
N LEU A 136 4.30 -17.03 11.90
CA LEU A 136 4.89 -17.05 10.56
C LEU A 136 4.08 -17.92 9.60
N GLU A 137 3.57 -19.06 10.06
CA GLU A 137 2.73 -19.94 9.27
C GLU A 137 1.38 -19.28 8.89
N LEU A 138 0.77 -18.54 9.82
CA LEU A 138 -0.42 -17.73 9.52
C LEU A 138 -0.13 -16.65 8.47
N VAL A 139 1.02 -15.98 8.58
CA VAL A 139 1.47 -14.99 7.58
C VAL A 139 1.73 -15.64 6.21
N ARG A 140 2.33 -16.85 6.14
CA ARG A 140 2.50 -17.60 4.90
C ARG A 140 1.18 -17.92 4.24
N GLN A 141 0.22 -18.47 4.99
CA GLN A 141 -1.12 -18.78 4.47
C GLN A 141 -1.83 -17.51 4.01
N GLY A 142 -1.72 -16.40 4.75
CA GLY A 142 -2.25 -15.11 4.35
C GLY A 142 -1.65 -14.63 3.02
N ASN A 143 -0.33 -14.74 2.86
CA ASN A 143 0.40 -14.41 1.65
C ASN A 143 -0.05 -15.21 0.43
N GLU A 144 -0.27 -16.53 0.61
CA GLU A 144 -0.81 -17.39 -0.44
C GLU A 144 -2.20 -16.95 -0.91
N ARG A 145 -3.10 -16.60 0.03
CA ARG A 145 -4.43 -16.11 -0.29
C ARG A 145 -4.40 -14.76 -1.01
N ILE A 146 -3.56 -13.83 -0.60
CA ILE A 146 -3.41 -12.55 -1.31
C ILE A 146 -2.88 -12.77 -2.73
N ASN A 147 -1.89 -13.65 -2.90
CA ASN A 147 -1.37 -14.00 -4.22
C ASN A 147 -2.45 -14.65 -5.12
N GLU A 148 -3.31 -15.48 -4.54
CA GLU A 148 -4.46 -16.07 -5.23
C GLU A 148 -5.46 -14.99 -5.68
N ALA A 149 -5.82 -14.05 -4.79
CA ALA A 149 -6.69 -12.93 -5.15
C ALA A 149 -6.10 -12.11 -6.31
N MET A 150 -4.79 -11.84 -6.29
CA MET A 150 -4.10 -11.17 -7.40
C MET A 150 -4.08 -11.97 -8.71
N ARG A 151 -4.16 -13.30 -8.64
CA ARG A 151 -4.31 -14.15 -9.83
C ARG A 151 -5.71 -14.02 -10.41
N ILE A 152 -6.74 -14.12 -9.56
CA ILE A 152 -8.15 -13.95 -9.95
C ILE A 152 -8.36 -12.58 -10.60
N ASN A 153 -7.83 -11.51 -9.99
CA ASN A 153 -7.89 -10.16 -10.54
C ASN A 153 -7.31 -10.07 -11.97
N ARG A 154 -6.13 -10.68 -12.17
CA ARG A 154 -5.46 -10.69 -13.48
C ARG A 154 -6.27 -11.46 -14.52
N GLU A 155 -6.82 -12.62 -14.15
CA GLU A 155 -7.65 -13.42 -15.05
C GLU A 155 -8.94 -12.70 -15.44
N ASN A 156 -9.60 -12.05 -14.48
CA ASN A 156 -10.80 -11.27 -14.73
C ASN A 156 -10.51 -10.07 -15.65
N ARG A 157 -9.39 -9.37 -15.44
CA ARG A 157 -8.97 -8.27 -16.31
C ARG A 157 -8.68 -8.75 -17.74
N SER A 158 -7.98 -9.87 -17.92
CA SER A 158 -7.72 -10.44 -19.25
C SER A 158 -9.00 -10.82 -19.98
N LYS A 159 -9.96 -11.47 -19.29
CA LYS A 159 -11.28 -11.80 -19.87
C LYS A 159 -12.05 -10.55 -20.29
N LEU A 160 -11.98 -9.50 -19.47
CA LEU A 160 -12.58 -8.22 -19.79
C LEU A 160 -11.95 -7.66 -21.07
N GLU A 161 -10.61 -7.50 -21.13
CA GLU A 161 -9.87 -7.01 -22.31
C GLU A 161 -10.19 -7.79 -23.60
N GLU A 162 -10.30 -9.13 -23.52
CA GLU A 162 -10.71 -9.98 -24.64
C GLU A 162 -12.15 -9.72 -25.10
N SER A 163 -13.08 -9.44 -24.17
CA SER A 163 -14.49 -9.19 -24.47
C SER A 163 -14.76 -7.82 -25.13
N ILE A 164 -13.93 -6.82 -24.85
CA ILE A 164 -14.03 -5.44 -25.39
C ILE A 164 -13.10 -5.17 -26.58
N GLY A 165 -12.22 -6.12 -26.93
CA GLY A 165 -11.43 -6.09 -28.16
C GLY A 165 -10.15 -5.25 -28.12
N GLY A 166 -9.53 -5.06 -26.94
CA GLY A 166 -8.23 -4.38 -26.81
C GLY A 166 -7.94 -3.84 -25.40
N PRO A 167 -6.67 -3.48 -25.10
CA PRO A 167 -6.27 -3.01 -23.77
C PRO A 167 -6.88 -1.63 -23.45
N PHE A 168 -7.23 -1.41 -22.18
CA PHE A 168 -7.60 -0.09 -21.66
C PHE A 168 -6.42 0.88 -21.83
N LEU A 169 -6.62 1.91 -22.66
CA LEU A 169 -5.70 3.05 -22.82
C LEU A 169 -6.01 4.15 -21.80
#